data_AF-A0A949JAX8-F1
#
_entry.id   AF-A0A949JAX8-F1
#
_cell.length_a   1.000
_cell.length_b   1.000
_cell.length_c   1.000
_cell.angle_alpha   90.00
_cell.angle_beta   90.00
_cell.angle_gamma   90.00
#
_symmetry.space_group_name_H-M   'P 1'
#
loop_
_entity.id
_entity.type
_entity.pdbx_description
1 polymer ?
#
loop_
_entity_poly.entity_id
_entity_poly.type
_entity_poly.pdbx_seq_one_letter_code
_entity_poly.pdbx_strand_id
1 'polypeptide(L)'
;MRVVDALQLQGAKLSAVVAVPLRSLQKKRDVIAFAGGAPIDAVAGLLELFATEPLEKVIEALGEHSETPSYEQLTAALASLRGETLSDDEIVAVLAFAVGNDFPAAAHCRRILGEDDALALPEIEVTIGRASLLSPKVVDEAVREQRRQRREEEKARRLSRAAKARVDRGHPRVKASKKPPSSSASPAPTSEPRGHESGRRSAMLTPAEASLYDQNHPLAGWVVTTFVPFDAVDPALPEQRSKVRPALVVAASEAGLLVRGIYSSPLPTRSIFSPWRRLGLDHLSYVDVTRSAVEPGAEVNKLGFLNDEEWNALL
;
A
#
# COMPACT_ATOMS: atom_id res chain seq x y z
N MET A 1 3.89 -28.56 -2.49
CA MET A 1 3.06 -28.59 -1.24
C MET A 1 3.85 -28.60 0.08
N ARG A 2 5.08 -29.14 0.16
CA ARG A 2 5.90 -29.14 1.40
C ARG A 2 6.43 -27.76 1.82
N VAL A 3 6.46 -26.82 0.89
CA VAL A 3 7.10 -25.51 1.06
C VAL A 3 6.28 -24.56 1.96
N VAL A 4 4.94 -24.62 1.91
CA VAL A 4 4.05 -23.81 2.75
C VAL A 4 4.17 -24.21 4.24
N ASP A 5 4.53 -25.46 4.54
CA ASP A 5 4.82 -25.92 5.91
C ASP A 5 6.13 -25.34 6.47
N ALA A 6 7.12 -25.12 5.60
CA ALA A 6 8.43 -24.58 5.97
C ALA A 6 8.40 -23.06 6.26
N LEU A 7 7.30 -22.37 5.96
CA LEU A 7 7.11 -20.95 6.28
C LEU A 7 7.11 -20.76 7.81
N GLN A 8 8.28 -20.43 8.37
CA GLN A 8 8.44 -20.04 9.78
C GLN A 8 7.90 -18.62 10.00
N LEU A 9 6.58 -18.44 9.96
CA LEU A 9 5.90 -17.14 10.15
C LEU A 9 5.78 -16.75 11.64
N GLN A 10 6.28 -17.58 12.55
CA GLN A 10 6.33 -17.30 13.99
C GLN A 10 7.65 -16.59 14.31
N GLY A 11 7.59 -15.31 14.71
CA GLY A 11 8.75 -14.50 15.09
C GLY A 11 9.23 -13.52 14.03
N ALA A 12 8.86 -13.69 12.76
CA ALA A 12 9.16 -12.73 11.70
C ALA A 12 8.38 -11.41 11.92
N LYS A 13 9.08 -10.27 11.83
CA LYS A 13 8.49 -8.91 11.93
C LYS A 13 7.75 -8.52 10.64
N LEU A 14 6.84 -9.36 10.18
CA LEU A 14 6.03 -9.09 8.99
C LEU A 14 4.87 -8.16 9.34
N SER A 15 4.56 -7.22 8.45
CA SER A 15 3.38 -6.37 8.59
C SER A 15 2.11 -7.24 8.59
N ALA A 16 1.05 -6.78 9.26
CA ALA A 16 -0.20 -7.53 9.32
C ALA A 16 -0.81 -7.82 7.93
N VAL A 17 -0.53 -6.95 6.96
CA VAL A 17 -0.97 -7.06 5.55
C VAL A 17 -0.33 -8.26 4.87
N VAL A 18 0.91 -8.62 5.22
CA VAL A 18 1.64 -9.78 4.69
C VAL A 18 1.42 -11.01 5.56
N ALA A 19 1.50 -10.86 6.88
CA ALA A 19 1.44 -11.97 7.82
C ALA A 19 0.06 -12.68 7.83
N VAL A 20 -1.05 -11.94 7.68
CA VAL A 20 -2.39 -12.53 7.75
C VAL A 20 -2.71 -13.42 6.54
N PRO A 21 -2.50 -12.99 5.28
CA PRO A 21 -2.66 -13.84 4.11
C PRO A 21 -1.76 -15.08 4.16
N LEU A 22 -0.48 -14.93 4.53
CA LEU A 22 0.46 -16.05 4.59
C LEU A 22 0.10 -17.08 5.66
N ARG A 23 -0.34 -16.64 6.84
CA ARG A 23 -0.86 -17.55 7.87
C ARG A 23 -2.17 -18.22 7.44
N SER A 24 -3.02 -17.50 6.70
CA SER A 24 -4.23 -18.08 6.13
C SER A 24 -3.90 -19.16 5.10
N LEU A 25 -2.92 -18.92 4.23
CA LEU A 25 -2.41 -19.92 3.27
C LEU A 25 -1.83 -21.14 4.01
N GLN A 26 -1.01 -20.92 5.04
CA GLN A 26 -0.43 -21.99 5.85
C GLN A 26 -1.50 -22.85 6.54
N LYS A 27 -2.57 -22.22 7.04
CA LYS A 27 -3.66 -22.90 7.74
C LYS A 27 -4.66 -23.59 6.81
N LYS A 28 -5.05 -22.94 5.72
CA LYS A 28 -6.16 -23.40 4.86
C LYS A 28 -5.70 -24.15 3.62
N ARG A 29 -4.43 -23.98 3.20
CA ARG A 29 -3.86 -24.60 1.99
C ARG A 29 -4.59 -24.26 0.70
N ASP A 30 -5.34 -23.16 0.71
CA ASP A 30 -6.08 -22.69 -0.45
C ASP A 30 -5.20 -21.76 -1.29
N VAL A 31 -4.41 -22.37 -2.17
CA VAL A 31 -3.46 -21.67 -3.05
C VAL A 31 -4.19 -20.81 -4.08
N ILE A 32 -5.31 -21.30 -4.61
CA ILE A 32 -6.09 -20.60 -5.63
C ILE A 32 -6.72 -19.33 -5.03
N ALA A 33 -7.35 -19.43 -3.86
CA ALA A 33 -7.92 -18.25 -3.20
C ALA A 33 -6.84 -17.26 -2.74
N PHE A 34 -5.65 -17.75 -2.37
CA PHE A 34 -4.52 -16.87 -2.07
C PHE A 34 -4.02 -16.15 -3.33
N ALA A 35 -3.79 -16.86 -4.43
CA ALA A 35 -3.31 -16.28 -5.68
C ALA A 35 -4.28 -15.23 -6.24
N GLY A 36 -5.60 -15.45 -6.14
CA GLY A 36 -6.62 -14.52 -6.63
C GLY A 36 -6.96 -13.34 -5.69
N GLY A 37 -6.55 -13.37 -4.42
CA GLY A 37 -7.04 -12.41 -3.42
C GLY A 37 -6.00 -11.87 -2.44
N ALA A 38 -4.76 -12.37 -2.47
CA ALA A 38 -3.70 -11.87 -1.61
C ALA A 38 -3.23 -10.47 -2.06
N PRO A 39 -2.90 -9.57 -1.12
CA PRO A 39 -2.18 -8.34 -1.45
C PRO A 39 -0.87 -8.67 -2.18
N ILE A 40 -0.49 -7.86 -3.16
CA ILE A 40 0.77 -8.01 -3.92
C ILE A 40 1.96 -8.11 -2.97
N ASP A 41 2.02 -7.27 -1.92
CA ASP A 41 3.08 -7.33 -0.89
C ASP A 41 3.21 -8.71 -0.22
N ALA A 42 2.08 -9.41 -0.05
CA ALA A 42 2.08 -10.76 0.56
C ALA A 42 2.57 -11.83 -0.43
N VAL A 43 2.30 -11.64 -1.73
CA VAL A 43 2.82 -12.49 -2.80
C VAL A 43 4.32 -12.24 -3.00
N ALA A 44 4.75 -10.98 -3.02
CA ALA A 44 6.15 -10.59 -3.13
C ALA A 44 6.97 -11.13 -1.95
N GLY A 45 6.49 -10.97 -0.71
CA GLY A 45 7.17 -11.54 0.46
C GLY A 45 7.20 -13.07 0.48
N LEU A 46 6.21 -13.74 -0.13
CA LEU A 46 6.26 -15.19 -0.31
C LEU A 46 7.32 -15.60 -1.33
N LEU A 47 7.38 -14.85 -2.44
CA LEU A 47 8.33 -15.09 -3.52
C LEU A 47 9.77 -14.85 -3.06
N GLU A 48 10.01 -13.80 -2.27
CA GLU A 48 11.31 -13.52 -1.63
C GLU A 48 11.80 -14.71 -0.79
N LEU A 49 10.92 -15.25 0.07
CA LEU A 49 11.23 -16.40 0.91
C LEU A 49 11.58 -17.66 0.10
N PHE A 50 11.02 -17.82 -1.09
CA PHE A 50 11.32 -18.96 -1.98
C PHE A 50 12.52 -18.71 -2.86
N ALA A 51 12.78 -17.47 -3.23
CA ALA A 51 13.85 -17.13 -4.14
C ALA A 51 15.20 -16.96 -3.43
N THR A 52 15.25 -16.65 -2.13
CA THR A 52 16.52 -16.23 -1.47
C THR A 52 17.64 -17.28 -1.59
N GLU A 53 17.45 -18.50 -1.08
CA GLU A 53 18.50 -19.54 -1.13
C GLU A 53 18.80 -19.99 -2.57
N PRO A 54 17.81 -20.25 -3.44
CA PRO A 54 18.08 -20.56 -4.84
C PRO A 54 18.79 -19.44 -5.61
N LEU A 55 18.47 -18.17 -5.32
CA LEU A 55 19.10 -17.01 -5.95
C LEU A 55 20.59 -16.93 -5.59
N GLU A 56 20.96 -17.21 -4.34
CA GLU A 56 22.37 -17.27 -3.93
C GLU A 56 23.16 -18.28 -4.77
N LYS A 57 22.61 -19.48 -5.01
CA LYS A 57 23.24 -20.50 -5.87
C LYS A 57 23.38 -20.04 -7.32
N VAL A 58 22.39 -19.33 -7.85
CA VAL A 58 22.44 -18.74 -9.20
C VAL A 58 23.50 -17.64 -9.27
N ILE A 59 23.60 -16.79 -8.25
CA ILE A 59 24.62 -15.74 -8.16
C ILE A 59 26.02 -16.36 -8.10
N GLU A 60 26.22 -17.42 -7.30
CA GLU A 60 27.47 -18.16 -7.23
C GLU A 60 27.86 -18.77 -8.58
N ALA A 61 26.90 -19.38 -9.29
CA ALA A 61 27.14 -19.96 -10.61
C ALA A 61 27.47 -18.90 -11.68
N LEU A 62 26.91 -17.70 -11.56
CA LEU A 62 27.20 -16.57 -12.46
C LEU A 62 28.55 -15.89 -12.15
N GLY A 63 29.04 -15.98 -10.92
CA GLY A 63 30.31 -15.41 -10.48
C GLY A 63 30.38 -13.90 -10.74
N GLU A 64 31.41 -13.47 -11.47
CA GLU A 64 31.66 -12.05 -11.81
C GLU A 64 30.56 -11.43 -12.68
N HIS A 65 29.74 -12.26 -13.35
CA HIS A 65 28.65 -11.79 -14.21
C HIS A 65 27.32 -11.64 -13.45
N SER A 66 27.28 -11.89 -12.14
CA SER A 66 26.04 -11.91 -11.36
C SER A 66 25.27 -10.57 -11.35
N GLU A 67 25.96 -9.43 -11.44
CA GLU A 67 25.31 -8.11 -11.46
C GLU A 67 24.62 -7.79 -12.80
N THR A 68 25.22 -8.22 -13.92
CA THR A 68 24.76 -7.91 -15.28
C THR A 68 24.96 -9.10 -16.24
N PRO A 69 24.30 -10.25 -15.99
CA PRO A 69 24.52 -11.44 -16.79
C PRO A 69 23.89 -11.28 -18.18
N SER A 70 24.56 -11.82 -19.20
CA SER A 70 23.95 -11.98 -20.52
C SER A 70 22.90 -13.09 -20.52
N TYR A 71 22.03 -13.10 -21.53
CA TYR A 71 21.03 -14.16 -21.72
C TYR A 71 21.67 -15.56 -21.71
N GLU A 72 22.77 -15.74 -22.44
CA GLU A 72 23.47 -17.02 -22.57
C GLU A 72 24.10 -17.45 -21.24
N GLN A 73 24.70 -16.50 -20.50
CA GLN A 73 25.28 -16.77 -19.19
C GLN A 73 24.23 -17.19 -18.17
N LEU A 74 23.10 -16.47 -18.12
CA LEU A 74 22.00 -16.81 -17.22
C LEU A 74 21.40 -18.18 -17.58
N THR A 75 21.17 -18.45 -18.86
CA THR A 75 20.61 -19.73 -19.31
C THR A 75 21.56 -20.89 -18.99
N ALA A 76 22.87 -20.71 -19.22
CA ALA A 76 23.87 -21.72 -18.92
C ALA A 76 23.99 -21.99 -17.41
N ALA A 77 23.94 -20.95 -16.57
CA ALA A 77 23.96 -21.08 -15.12
C ALA A 77 22.72 -21.80 -14.58
N LEU A 78 21.53 -21.51 -15.12
CA LEU A 78 20.31 -22.22 -14.73
C LEU A 78 20.34 -23.67 -15.18
N ALA A 79 20.84 -23.94 -16.40
CA ALA A 79 20.96 -25.29 -16.92
C ALA A 79 21.94 -26.16 -16.12
N SER A 80 23.04 -25.58 -15.59
CA SER A 80 23.99 -26.31 -14.74
C SER A 80 23.45 -26.60 -13.35
N LEU A 81 22.56 -25.75 -12.81
CA LEU A 81 21.98 -25.91 -11.49
C LEU A 81 20.73 -26.82 -11.49
N ARG A 82 20.04 -26.89 -12.63
CA ARG A 82 18.79 -27.65 -12.79
C ARG A 82 18.98 -29.15 -12.53
N GLY A 83 18.09 -29.72 -11.72
CA GLY A 83 18.06 -31.15 -11.40
C GLY A 83 19.02 -31.58 -10.30
N GLU A 84 20.27 -31.12 -10.32
CA GLU A 84 21.27 -31.46 -9.29
C GLU A 84 21.10 -30.64 -8.00
N THR A 85 20.85 -29.34 -8.14
CA THR A 85 20.84 -28.39 -7.01
C THR A 85 19.54 -27.62 -6.86
N LEU A 86 18.86 -27.33 -7.97
CA LEU A 86 17.60 -26.61 -8.02
C LEU A 86 16.55 -27.39 -8.78
N SER A 87 15.35 -27.39 -8.24
CA SER A 87 14.13 -27.84 -8.92
C SER A 87 13.60 -26.76 -9.86
N ASP A 88 12.78 -27.16 -10.81
CA ASP A 88 12.13 -26.24 -11.77
C ASP A 88 11.28 -25.18 -11.06
N ASP A 89 10.58 -25.55 -9.99
CA ASP A 89 9.80 -24.62 -9.15
C ASP A 89 10.69 -23.55 -8.49
N GLU A 90 11.89 -23.92 -8.04
CA GLU A 90 12.85 -22.98 -7.44
C GLU A 90 13.44 -22.04 -8.50
N ILE A 91 13.75 -22.56 -9.69
CA ILE A 91 14.19 -21.75 -10.83
C ILE A 91 13.10 -20.74 -11.21
N VAL A 92 11.85 -21.19 -11.32
CA VAL A 92 10.70 -20.31 -11.59
C VAL A 92 10.58 -19.23 -10.52
N ALA A 93 10.74 -19.57 -9.24
CA ALA A 93 10.69 -18.61 -8.15
C ALA A 93 11.78 -17.54 -8.27
N VAL A 94 13.03 -17.93 -8.59
CA VAL A 94 14.15 -17.00 -8.81
C VAL A 94 13.88 -16.08 -9.99
N LEU A 95 13.45 -16.63 -11.13
CA LEU A 95 13.16 -15.86 -12.34
C LEU A 95 12.03 -14.86 -12.09
N ALA A 96 10.93 -15.31 -11.47
CA ALA A 96 9.82 -14.44 -11.12
C ALA A 96 10.23 -13.37 -10.10
N PHE A 97 11.10 -13.68 -9.14
CA PHE A 97 11.60 -12.72 -8.15
C PHE A 97 12.46 -11.64 -8.81
N ALA A 98 13.38 -12.03 -9.69
CA ALA A 98 14.20 -11.08 -10.45
C ALA A 98 13.35 -10.17 -11.34
N VAL A 99 12.27 -10.68 -11.93
CA VAL A 99 11.32 -9.88 -12.71
C VAL A 99 10.49 -8.93 -11.83
N GLY A 100 9.99 -9.42 -10.69
CA GLY A 100 9.15 -8.62 -9.79
C GLY A 100 9.90 -7.50 -9.07
N ASN A 101 11.22 -7.59 -8.98
CA ASN A 101 12.09 -6.57 -8.38
C ASN A 101 12.91 -5.78 -9.43
N ASP A 102 12.60 -5.93 -10.72
CA ASP A 102 13.25 -5.22 -11.82
C ASP A 102 14.78 -5.30 -11.80
N PHE A 103 15.32 -6.50 -11.61
CA PHE A 103 16.77 -6.73 -11.67
C PHE A 103 17.30 -6.43 -13.10
N PRO A 104 18.59 -6.12 -13.28
CA PRO A 104 19.17 -5.88 -14.61
C PRO A 104 18.90 -7.01 -15.62
N ALA A 105 18.82 -8.26 -15.14
CA ALA A 105 18.53 -9.45 -15.93
C ALA A 105 17.02 -9.70 -16.17
N ALA A 106 16.10 -8.86 -15.68
CA ALA A 106 14.66 -9.12 -15.72
C ALA A 106 14.12 -9.40 -17.13
N ALA A 107 14.64 -8.70 -18.16
CA ALA A 107 14.26 -8.96 -19.55
C ALA A 107 14.66 -10.37 -20.01
N HIS A 108 15.84 -10.86 -19.59
CA HIS A 108 16.30 -12.21 -19.87
C HIS A 108 15.46 -13.24 -19.10
N CYS A 109 15.12 -12.98 -17.84
CA CYS A 109 14.27 -13.86 -17.04
C CYS A 109 12.88 -14.06 -17.67
N ARG A 110 12.25 -12.98 -18.16
CA ARG A 110 10.96 -13.07 -18.87
C ARG A 110 11.07 -13.92 -20.13
N ARG A 111 12.17 -13.78 -20.86
CA ARG A 111 12.42 -14.57 -22.07
C ARG A 111 12.57 -16.05 -21.76
N ILE A 112 13.35 -16.41 -20.73
CA ILE A 112 13.54 -17.80 -20.30
C ILE A 112 12.19 -18.43 -19.89
N LEU A 113 11.38 -17.73 -19.10
CA LEU A 113 10.04 -18.20 -18.70
C LEU A 113 9.07 -18.39 -19.88
N GLY A 114 9.30 -17.70 -21.00
CA GLY A 114 8.47 -17.81 -22.21
C GLY A 114 8.99 -18.82 -23.24
N GLU A 115 10.27 -19.19 -23.19
CA GLU A 115 10.89 -20.14 -24.14
C GLU A 115 11.00 -21.57 -23.58
N ASP A 116 11.15 -21.74 -22.27
CA ASP A 116 11.27 -23.07 -21.64
C ASP A 116 9.91 -23.60 -21.18
N ASP A 117 9.35 -24.54 -21.95
CA ASP A 117 8.05 -25.18 -21.66
C ASP A 117 8.00 -25.84 -20.27
N ALA A 118 9.13 -26.29 -19.73
CA ALA A 118 9.17 -26.92 -18.42
C ALA A 118 9.19 -25.90 -17.27
N LEU A 119 9.43 -24.62 -17.57
CA LEU A 119 9.26 -23.49 -16.64
C LEU A 119 7.97 -22.71 -16.91
N ALA A 120 7.10 -23.22 -17.80
CA ALA A 120 5.86 -22.55 -18.17
C ALA A 120 4.96 -22.34 -16.94
N LEU A 121 4.61 -21.07 -16.70
CA LEU A 121 3.69 -20.71 -15.64
C LEU A 121 2.26 -21.09 -16.05
N PRO A 122 1.48 -21.74 -15.17
CA PRO A 122 0.08 -22.02 -15.47
C PRO A 122 -0.69 -20.71 -15.65
N GLU A 123 -1.54 -20.67 -16.67
CA GLU A 123 -2.46 -19.56 -16.86
C GLU A 123 -3.45 -19.52 -15.71
N ILE A 124 -3.22 -18.60 -14.78
CA ILE A 124 -4.22 -18.27 -13.78
C ILE A 124 -5.22 -17.40 -14.53
N GLU A 125 -6.48 -17.84 -14.61
CA GLU A 125 -7.58 -16.94 -14.90
C GLU A 125 -7.53 -15.85 -13.84
N VAL A 126 -6.88 -14.73 -14.16
CA VAL A 126 -6.91 -13.53 -13.35
C VAL A 126 -8.34 -13.03 -13.49
N THR A 127 -9.23 -13.63 -12.72
CA THR A 127 -10.38 -12.90 -12.24
C THR A 127 -9.73 -11.75 -11.52
N ILE A 128 -9.65 -10.60 -12.18
CA ILE A 128 -9.59 -9.29 -11.54
C ILE A 128 -10.94 -9.17 -10.82
N GLY A 129 -11.15 -10.06 -9.85
CA GLY A 129 -12.10 -9.89 -8.81
C GLY A 129 -11.62 -8.63 -8.16
N ARG A 130 -12.36 -7.54 -8.40
CA ARG A 130 -12.71 -6.62 -7.32
C ARG A 130 -12.64 -7.45 -6.06
N ALA A 131 -11.61 -7.29 -5.24
CA ALA A 131 -11.55 -7.96 -3.96
C ALA A 131 -12.88 -7.62 -3.29
N SER A 132 -13.83 -8.55 -3.35
CA SER A 132 -15.19 -8.37 -2.90
C SER A 132 -15.14 -8.52 -1.39
N LEU A 133 -14.41 -7.60 -0.76
CA LEU A 133 -14.58 -7.24 0.64
C LEU A 133 -15.96 -6.59 0.86
N LEU A 134 -16.73 -6.40 -0.22
CA LEU A 134 -18.11 -5.93 -0.25
C LEU A 134 -19.11 -7.01 -0.72
N SER A 135 -18.81 -8.29 -0.55
CA SER A 135 -19.92 -9.20 -0.26
C SER A 135 -20.30 -8.90 1.19
N PRO A 136 -21.47 -8.31 1.48
CA PRO A 136 -21.88 -8.06 2.85
C PRO A 136 -21.84 -9.41 3.53
N LYS A 137 -20.87 -9.60 4.43
CA LYS A 137 -20.85 -10.77 5.28
C LYS A 137 -22.13 -10.64 6.08
N VAL A 138 -23.15 -11.45 5.77
CA VAL A 138 -24.33 -11.61 6.60
C VAL A 138 -23.79 -12.17 7.91
N VAL A 139 -23.40 -11.26 8.79
CA VAL A 139 -22.91 -11.60 10.12
C VAL A 139 -24.16 -11.94 10.89
N ASP A 140 -24.34 -13.24 11.10
CA ASP A 140 -25.34 -13.82 11.96
C ASP A 140 -25.43 -13.01 13.27
N GLU A 141 -26.62 -12.49 13.58
CA GLU A 141 -26.84 -11.52 14.68
C GLU A 141 -26.39 -12.08 16.03
N ALA A 142 -26.48 -13.41 16.19
CA ALA A 142 -25.99 -14.13 17.36
C ALA A 142 -24.48 -13.91 17.59
N VAL A 143 -23.66 -13.86 16.53
CA VAL A 143 -22.21 -13.65 16.64
C VAL A 143 -21.88 -12.19 16.96
N ARG A 144 -22.73 -11.26 16.50
CA ARG A 144 -22.58 -9.83 16.80
C ARG A 144 -22.92 -9.54 18.27
N GLU A 145 -23.95 -10.20 18.82
CA GLU A 145 -24.29 -10.12 20.23
C GLU A 145 -23.23 -10.78 21.13
N GLN A 146 -22.71 -11.95 20.75
CA GLN A 146 -21.64 -12.60 21.50
C GLN A 146 -20.38 -11.72 21.61
N ARG A 147 -20.07 -10.97 20.55
CA ARG A 147 -18.96 -10.00 20.54
C ARG A 147 -19.26 -8.74 21.37
N ARG A 148 -20.53 -8.32 21.48
CA ARG A 148 -20.93 -7.23 22.39
C ARG A 148 -20.82 -7.67 23.85
N GLN A 149 -21.36 -8.84 24.19
CA GLN A 149 -21.30 -9.39 25.54
C GLN A 149 -19.84 -9.56 26.00
N ARG A 150 -18.96 -10.09 25.14
CA ARG A 150 -17.54 -10.25 25.49
C ARG A 150 -16.82 -8.91 25.72
N ARG A 151 -17.18 -7.86 24.97
CA ARG A 151 -16.62 -6.51 25.17
C ARG A 151 -17.16 -5.85 26.44
N GLU A 152 -18.42 -6.08 26.78
CA GLU A 152 -19.02 -5.56 28.00
C GLU A 152 -18.48 -6.25 29.26
N GLU A 153 -18.29 -7.57 29.23
CA GLU A 153 -17.64 -8.32 30.31
C GLU A 153 -16.19 -7.90 30.51
N GLU A 154 -15.43 -7.68 29.43
CA GLU A 154 -14.05 -7.20 29.53
C GLU A 154 -13.98 -5.78 30.08
N LYS A 155 -14.90 -4.89 29.67
CA LYS A 155 -15.01 -3.53 30.20
C LYS A 155 -15.42 -3.54 31.68
N ALA A 156 -16.35 -4.40 32.07
CA ALA A 156 -16.76 -4.58 33.47
C ALA A 156 -15.62 -5.13 34.33
N ARG A 157 -14.85 -6.10 33.82
CA ARG A 157 -13.67 -6.65 34.51
C ARG A 157 -12.55 -5.64 34.66
N ARG A 158 -12.39 -4.74 33.68
CA ARG A 158 -11.39 -3.66 33.75
C ARG A 158 -11.79 -2.57 34.74
N LEU A 159 -13.08 -2.23 34.81
CA LEU A 159 -13.62 -1.27 35.78
C LEU A 159 -13.58 -1.80 37.22
N SER A 160 -13.90 -3.07 37.45
CA SER A 160 -13.81 -3.66 38.79
C SER A 160 -12.37 -3.80 39.30
N ARG A 161 -11.40 -4.08 38.40
CA ARG A 161 -9.96 -4.04 38.73
C ARG A 161 -9.47 -2.61 39.04
N ALA A 162 -9.94 -1.62 38.28
CA ALA A 162 -9.60 -0.21 38.52
C ALA A 162 -10.21 0.34 39.83
N ALA A 163 -11.40 -0.13 40.21
CA ALA A 163 -12.05 0.23 41.48
C ALA A 163 -11.31 -0.36 42.69
N LYS A 164 -10.86 -1.63 42.62
CA LYS A 164 -10.05 -2.24 43.68
C LYS A 164 -8.71 -1.53 43.88
N ALA A 165 -8.06 -1.11 42.79
CA ALA A 165 -6.78 -0.37 42.87
C ALA A 165 -6.90 1.04 43.50
N ARG A 166 -8.11 1.60 43.62
CA ARG A 166 -8.33 2.92 44.26
C ARG A 166 -8.60 2.84 45.77
N VAL A 167 -8.97 1.67 46.30
CA VAL A 167 -9.23 1.48 47.72
C VAL A 167 -7.92 1.32 48.52
N ASP A 168 -6.87 0.77 47.91
CA ASP A 168 -5.55 0.57 48.56
C ASP A 168 -4.65 1.82 48.65
N ARG A 169 -5.11 3.01 48.19
CA ARG A 169 -4.33 4.26 48.29
C ARG A 169 -4.88 5.25 49.33
N GLY A 170 -5.73 4.80 50.25
CA GLY A 170 -6.31 5.64 51.30
C GLY A 170 -5.54 5.64 52.62
N HIS A 171 -4.41 6.36 52.70
CA HIS A 171 -3.95 6.94 53.99
C HIS A 171 -3.60 8.43 53.80
N PRO A 172 -4.18 9.35 54.60
CA PRO A 172 -4.18 10.78 54.29
C PRO A 172 -3.08 11.55 55.01
N ARG A 173 -2.53 12.60 54.37
CA ARG A 173 -1.95 13.74 55.10
C ARG A 173 -2.32 15.08 54.44
N VAL A 174 -3.26 15.74 55.12
CA VAL A 174 -3.69 17.16 55.19
C VAL A 174 -2.60 18.17 54.72
N LYS A 175 -2.84 19.24 53.94
CA LYS A 175 -3.61 20.47 54.28
C LYS A 175 -3.81 21.40 53.05
N ALA A 176 -5.04 21.95 52.97
CA ALA A 176 -5.49 23.32 52.61
C ALA A 176 -4.84 24.05 51.40
N SER A 177 -5.56 24.70 50.48
CA SER A 177 -6.70 25.62 50.67
C SER A 177 -7.30 26.13 49.33
N LYS A 178 -8.57 26.55 49.43
CA LYS A 178 -9.30 27.63 48.67
C LYS A 178 -9.81 27.41 47.22
N LYS A 179 -11.15 27.23 47.15
CA LYS A 179 -12.21 27.54 46.14
C LYS A 179 -12.13 28.97 45.53
N PRO A 180 -13.01 29.42 44.57
CA PRO A 180 -14.03 28.76 43.68
C PRO A 180 -14.08 29.37 42.21
N PRO A 181 -15.18 29.37 41.40
CA PRO A 181 -16.07 28.28 40.92
C PRO A 181 -16.33 28.25 39.37
N SER A 182 -17.00 27.18 38.92
CA SER A 182 -18.15 27.17 37.98
C SER A 182 -17.97 27.58 36.50
N SER A 183 -18.22 26.64 35.56
CA SER A 183 -19.52 26.54 34.87
C SER A 183 -19.57 25.48 33.76
N SER A 184 -20.71 24.79 33.72
CA SER A 184 -21.42 24.20 32.57
C SER A 184 -20.70 23.28 31.58
N ALA A 185 -21.00 22.00 31.75
CA ALA A 185 -21.05 21.01 30.68
C ALA A 185 -22.20 21.30 29.70
N SER A 186 -21.94 21.14 28.41
CA SER A 186 -22.96 20.94 27.36
C SER A 186 -22.81 19.53 26.78
N PRO A 187 -23.89 18.77 26.61
CA PRO A 187 -23.85 17.47 25.95
C PRO A 187 -23.81 17.66 24.43
N ALA A 188 -22.85 17.03 23.77
CA ALA A 188 -22.81 16.92 22.32
C ALA A 188 -23.93 15.98 21.84
N PRO A 189 -24.80 16.39 20.89
CA PRO A 189 -25.74 15.49 20.28
C PRO A 189 -25.01 14.51 19.36
N THR A 190 -25.29 13.23 19.57
CA THR A 190 -24.90 12.13 18.70
C THR A 190 -25.72 12.25 17.41
N SER A 191 -25.11 12.74 16.34
CA SER A 191 -25.71 12.71 14.99
C SER A 191 -25.35 11.41 14.30
N GLU A 192 -26.36 10.58 14.08
CA GLU A 192 -26.35 9.43 13.19
C GLU A 192 -25.91 9.84 11.76
N PRO A 193 -25.20 8.98 11.00
CA PRO A 193 -24.80 9.30 9.65
C PRO A 193 -26.01 9.19 8.72
N ARG A 194 -26.67 10.32 8.46
CA ARG A 194 -27.52 10.47 7.29
C ARG A 194 -26.62 10.38 6.06
N GLY A 195 -26.89 9.40 5.19
CA GLY A 195 -26.28 9.28 3.87
C GLY A 195 -26.65 10.49 3.03
N HIS A 196 -25.90 11.58 3.17
CA HIS A 196 -25.90 12.67 2.22
C HIS A 196 -24.96 12.26 1.10
N GLU A 197 -25.51 12.11 -0.11
CA GLU A 197 -24.77 12.17 -1.37
C GLU A 197 -24.00 13.49 -1.36
N SER A 198 -22.78 13.44 -0.84
CA SER A 198 -21.95 14.61 -0.63
C SER A 198 -21.29 14.91 -1.97
N GLY A 199 -21.93 15.76 -2.76
CA GLY A 199 -21.39 16.23 -4.02
C GLY A 199 -19.96 16.75 -3.86
N ARG A 200 -19.22 16.75 -4.97
CA ARG A 200 -17.82 17.17 -5.02
C ARG A 200 -17.58 18.54 -4.37
N ARG A 201 -16.75 18.59 -3.32
CA ARG A 201 -16.33 19.84 -2.65
C ARG A 201 -15.42 20.66 -3.55
N SER A 202 -15.56 21.97 -3.57
CA SER A 202 -14.66 22.85 -4.31
C SER A 202 -13.30 22.96 -3.61
N ALA A 203 -12.21 22.88 -4.38
CA ALA A 203 -10.88 23.13 -3.85
C ALA A 203 -10.71 24.61 -3.50
N MET A 204 -10.16 24.93 -2.33
CA MET A 204 -9.93 26.33 -1.94
C MET A 204 -8.67 26.86 -2.64
N LEU A 205 -8.84 27.56 -3.77
CA LEU A 205 -7.77 28.26 -4.46
C LEU A 205 -7.46 29.60 -3.79
N THR A 206 -6.20 30.04 -3.84
CA THR A 206 -5.85 31.41 -3.49
C THR A 206 -6.40 32.38 -4.54
N PRO A 207 -6.59 33.67 -4.22
CA PRO A 207 -7.06 34.65 -5.21
C PRO A 207 -6.20 34.73 -6.48
N ALA A 208 -4.87 34.57 -6.35
CA ALA A 208 -3.95 34.54 -7.49
C ALA A 208 -4.17 33.30 -8.36
N GLU A 209 -4.30 32.11 -7.76
CA GLU A 209 -4.57 30.87 -8.50
C GLU A 209 -5.95 30.91 -9.17
N ALA A 210 -6.98 31.38 -8.46
CA ALA A 210 -8.34 31.47 -9.01
C ALA A 210 -8.46 32.46 -10.19
N SER A 211 -7.52 33.39 -10.33
CA SER A 211 -7.45 34.29 -11.48
C SER A 211 -6.85 33.64 -12.74
N LEU A 212 -6.07 32.57 -12.55
CA LEU A 212 -5.33 31.90 -13.62
C LEU A 212 -5.90 30.52 -13.98
N TYR A 213 -6.49 29.82 -13.02
CA TYR A 213 -6.92 28.43 -13.16
C TYR A 213 -8.41 28.27 -12.87
N ASP A 214 -9.07 27.43 -13.67
CA ASP A 214 -10.45 27.05 -13.45
C ASP A 214 -10.52 25.73 -12.66
N GLN A 215 -11.15 25.78 -11.49
CA GLN A 215 -11.40 24.62 -10.63
C GLN A 215 -12.46 23.66 -11.20
N ASN A 216 -13.33 24.15 -12.09
CA ASN A 216 -14.37 23.35 -12.75
C ASN A 216 -13.90 22.79 -14.08
N HIS A 217 -12.63 22.99 -14.44
CA HIS A 217 -12.06 22.47 -15.67
C HIS A 217 -12.22 20.93 -15.74
N PRO A 218 -12.50 20.33 -16.91
CA PRO A 218 -12.69 18.88 -17.04
C PRO A 218 -11.50 18.02 -16.56
N LEU A 219 -10.31 18.62 -16.45
CA LEU A 219 -9.11 17.97 -15.92
C LEU A 219 -9.02 17.99 -14.39
N ALA A 220 -9.78 18.83 -13.68
CA ALA A 220 -9.77 18.86 -12.23
C ALA A 220 -10.26 17.52 -11.66
N GLY A 221 -9.44 16.85 -10.84
CA GLY A 221 -9.69 15.50 -10.32
C GLY A 221 -9.01 14.37 -11.07
N TRP A 222 -8.38 14.67 -12.21
CA TRP A 222 -7.54 13.71 -12.88
C TRP A 222 -6.23 13.52 -12.11
N VAL A 223 -5.78 12.28 -12.07
CA VAL A 223 -4.45 11.91 -11.66
C VAL A 223 -3.65 11.65 -12.93
N VAL A 224 -2.53 12.37 -13.03
CA VAL A 224 -1.69 12.37 -14.23
C VAL A 224 -0.23 12.20 -13.84
N THR A 225 0.59 11.70 -14.75
CA THR A 225 2.04 11.73 -14.59
C THR A 225 2.58 12.99 -15.26
N THR A 226 3.32 13.81 -14.51
CA THR A 226 3.91 15.07 -15.01
C THR A 226 5.14 15.46 -14.18
N PHE A 227 5.85 16.51 -14.58
CA PHE A 227 6.97 17.07 -13.81
C PHE A 227 6.45 17.81 -12.57
N VAL A 228 6.81 17.31 -11.39
CA VAL A 228 6.52 17.97 -10.11
C VAL A 228 7.82 18.22 -9.34
N PRO A 229 7.83 19.21 -8.42
CA PRO A 229 8.97 19.43 -7.54
C PRO A 229 9.34 18.15 -6.77
N PHE A 230 10.63 17.93 -6.54
CA PHE A 230 11.13 16.77 -5.82
C PHE A 230 12.01 17.24 -4.66
N ASP A 231 11.54 17.03 -3.43
CA ASP A 231 12.16 17.58 -2.23
C ASP A 231 13.42 16.81 -1.78
N ALA A 232 13.59 15.57 -2.23
CA ALA A 232 14.75 14.78 -1.84
C ALA A 232 15.95 15.19 -2.70
N VAL A 233 16.94 15.82 -2.06
CA VAL A 233 18.23 16.13 -2.67
C VAL A 233 18.93 14.80 -2.96
N ASP A 234 19.05 14.47 -4.24
CA ASP A 234 19.85 13.35 -4.69
C ASP A 234 21.34 13.76 -4.59
N PRO A 235 22.17 13.11 -3.76
CA PRO A 235 23.58 13.46 -3.64
C PRO A 235 24.35 13.26 -4.95
N ALA A 236 23.85 12.42 -5.87
CA ALA A 236 24.44 12.25 -7.19
C ALA A 236 24.02 13.36 -8.19
N LEU A 237 22.86 13.97 -7.99
CA LEU A 237 22.30 15.02 -8.86
C LEU A 237 21.62 16.13 -8.03
N PRO A 238 22.40 16.96 -7.31
CA PRO A 238 21.86 17.96 -6.38
C PRO A 238 21.04 19.06 -7.06
N GLU A 239 21.21 19.23 -8.38
CA GLU A 239 20.48 20.23 -9.17
C GLU A 239 19.08 19.77 -9.60
N GLN A 240 18.77 18.46 -9.49
CA GLN A 240 17.49 17.93 -9.95
C GLN A 240 16.36 18.24 -8.96
N ARG A 241 15.70 19.39 -9.18
CA ARG A 241 14.58 19.88 -8.36
C ARG A 241 13.20 19.40 -8.81
N SER A 242 13.10 18.71 -9.94
CA SER A 242 11.84 18.13 -10.44
C SER A 242 12.05 16.74 -11.02
N LYS A 243 11.02 15.89 -10.90
CA LYS A 243 10.98 14.55 -11.49
C LYS A 243 9.58 14.28 -12.04
N VAL A 244 9.50 13.42 -13.06
CA VAL A 244 8.23 12.93 -13.60
C VAL A 244 7.60 12.00 -12.55
N ARG A 245 6.43 12.38 -12.03
CA ARG A 245 5.70 11.65 -10.99
C ARG A 245 4.19 11.79 -11.16
N PRO A 246 3.41 10.88 -10.54
CA PRO A 246 1.97 11.07 -10.42
C PRO A 246 1.64 12.35 -9.65
N ALA A 247 0.61 13.05 -10.08
CA ALA A 247 0.12 14.29 -9.51
C ALA A 247 -1.41 14.40 -9.68
N LEU A 248 -2.08 14.95 -8.67
CA LEU A 248 -3.50 15.25 -8.72
C LEU A 248 -3.73 16.64 -9.29
N VAL A 249 -4.47 16.75 -10.39
CA VAL A 249 -4.88 18.03 -10.96
C VAL A 249 -5.98 18.65 -10.09
N VAL A 250 -5.70 19.82 -9.52
CA VAL A 250 -6.65 20.56 -8.67
C VAL A 250 -7.46 21.55 -9.49
N ALA A 251 -6.82 22.22 -10.43
CA ALA A 251 -7.42 23.18 -11.36
C ALA A 251 -6.59 23.22 -12.65
N ALA A 252 -7.15 23.72 -13.73
CA ALA A 252 -6.47 23.81 -15.01
C ALA A 252 -6.99 24.99 -15.84
N SER A 253 -6.17 25.45 -16.78
CA SER A 253 -6.53 26.46 -17.77
C SER A 253 -5.62 26.35 -19.00
N GLU A 254 -5.74 27.29 -19.94
CA GLU A 254 -4.83 27.41 -21.07
C GLU A 254 -3.39 27.70 -20.62
N ALA A 255 -3.20 28.29 -19.44
CA ALA A 255 -1.89 28.57 -18.86
C ALA A 255 -1.22 27.32 -18.25
N GLY A 256 -1.89 26.17 -18.21
CA GLY A 256 -1.33 24.92 -17.72
C GLY A 256 -2.16 24.24 -16.63
N LEU A 257 -1.50 23.43 -15.80
CA LEU A 257 -2.14 22.67 -14.73
C LEU A 257 -1.68 23.14 -13.35
N LEU A 258 -2.61 23.22 -12.42
CA LEU A 258 -2.29 23.38 -11.00
C LEU A 258 -2.45 22.01 -10.32
N VAL A 259 -1.33 21.42 -9.90
CA VAL A 259 -1.29 20.03 -9.41
C VAL A 259 -0.79 19.92 -7.98
N ARG A 260 -1.13 18.82 -7.32
CA ARG A 260 -0.56 18.38 -6.03
C ARG A 260 0.25 17.10 -6.27
N GLY A 261 1.53 17.12 -5.93
CA GLY A 261 2.40 15.95 -6.13
C GLY A 261 1.99 14.75 -5.29
N ILE A 262 2.13 13.55 -5.84
CA ILE A 262 1.88 12.28 -5.15
C ILE A 262 3.22 11.55 -4.97
N TYR A 263 3.51 11.15 -3.74
CA TYR A 263 4.80 10.59 -3.32
C TYR A 263 4.62 9.28 -2.55
N SER A 264 5.60 8.39 -2.61
CA SER A 264 5.63 7.15 -1.82
C SER A 264 6.06 7.35 -0.37
N SER A 265 6.62 8.52 -0.02
CA SER A 265 7.10 8.81 1.33
C SER A 265 6.15 9.74 2.10
N PRO A 266 5.85 9.43 3.38
CA PRO A 266 5.06 10.29 4.23
C PRO A 266 5.85 11.54 4.64
N LEU A 267 5.19 12.69 4.67
CA LEU A 267 5.66 13.93 5.31
C LEU A 267 4.49 14.59 6.06
N PRO A 268 4.74 15.49 7.03
CA PRO A 268 3.68 16.20 7.77
C PRO A 268 2.72 17.00 6.86
N THR A 269 3.18 17.43 5.69
CA THR A 269 2.38 18.15 4.69
C THR A 269 1.60 17.22 3.76
N ARG A 270 1.71 15.91 3.91
CA ARG A 270 1.14 14.93 2.98
C ARG A 270 0.07 14.09 3.67
N SER A 271 -1.00 13.81 2.93
CA SER A 271 -2.13 13.00 3.37
C SER A 271 -2.16 11.69 2.59
N ILE A 272 -2.69 10.62 3.20
CA ILE A 272 -2.76 9.30 2.55
C ILE A 272 -3.64 9.42 1.30
N PHE A 273 -3.08 9.01 0.16
CA PHE A 273 -3.77 8.97 -1.11
C PHE A 273 -4.40 7.58 -1.30
N SER A 274 -5.58 7.36 -0.71
CA SER A 274 -6.29 6.07 -0.73
C SER A 274 -6.53 5.44 -2.12
N PRO A 275 -6.72 6.17 -3.23
CA PRO A 275 -7.01 5.59 -4.55
C PRO A 275 -5.81 4.95 -5.25
N TRP A 276 -4.62 4.97 -4.63
CA TRP A 276 -3.36 4.55 -5.24
C TRP A 276 -3.43 3.19 -5.95
N ARG A 277 -4.01 2.16 -5.32
CA ARG A 277 -4.16 0.82 -5.94
C ARG A 277 -5.06 0.83 -7.17
N ARG A 278 -6.17 1.56 -7.10
CA ARG A 278 -7.16 1.63 -8.19
C ARG A 278 -6.58 2.31 -9.43
N LEU A 279 -5.66 3.25 -9.21
CA LEU A 279 -4.97 4.00 -10.25
C LEU A 279 -3.65 3.36 -10.71
N GLY A 280 -3.37 2.12 -10.27
CA GLY A 280 -2.18 1.37 -10.69
C GLY A 280 -0.86 1.93 -10.16
N LEU A 281 -0.88 2.60 -9.00
CA LEU A 281 0.36 2.95 -8.30
C LEU A 281 0.88 1.73 -7.53
N ASP A 282 2.20 1.53 -7.54
CA ASP A 282 2.81 0.29 -7.01
C ASP A 282 2.81 0.22 -5.49
N HIS A 283 2.77 1.38 -4.82
CA HIS A 283 2.92 1.47 -3.37
C HIS A 283 1.95 2.48 -2.75
N LEU A 284 1.76 2.36 -1.43
CA LEU A 284 1.02 3.34 -0.64
C LEU A 284 1.58 4.73 -0.90
N SER A 285 0.69 5.60 -1.38
CA SER A 285 1.06 6.93 -1.84
C SER A 285 0.44 8.00 -0.94
N TYR A 286 1.03 9.18 -0.96
CA TYR A 286 0.64 10.34 -0.18
C TYR A 286 0.58 11.57 -1.09
N VAL A 287 -0.52 12.33 -1.03
CA VAL A 287 -0.67 13.57 -1.78
C VAL A 287 -0.25 14.75 -0.90
N ASP A 288 0.62 15.59 -1.42
CA ASP A 288 1.10 16.79 -0.74
C ASP A 288 0.03 17.88 -0.71
N VAL A 289 -0.02 18.68 0.34
CA VAL A 289 -0.92 19.85 0.43
C VAL A 289 -0.42 21.01 -0.44
N THR A 290 0.88 21.06 -0.69
CA THR A 290 1.46 22.07 -1.59
C THR A 290 1.02 21.87 -3.03
N ARG A 291 0.76 22.99 -3.72
CA ARG A 291 0.39 23.03 -5.13
C ARG A 291 1.55 23.53 -5.97
N SER A 292 1.67 23.02 -7.17
CA SER A 292 2.69 23.43 -8.14
C SER A 292 2.04 23.67 -9.49
N ALA A 293 2.47 24.74 -10.15
CA ALA A 293 2.09 25.00 -11.53
C ALA A 293 2.92 24.11 -12.46
N VAL A 294 2.26 23.57 -13.48
CA VAL A 294 2.87 22.81 -14.56
C VAL A 294 2.56 23.56 -15.85
N GLU A 295 3.63 23.91 -16.56
CA GLU A 295 3.58 24.69 -17.80
C GLU A 295 2.72 24.01 -18.88
N PRO A 296 2.09 24.80 -19.77
CA PRO A 296 1.29 24.26 -20.86
C PRO A 296 2.20 23.53 -21.86
N GLY A 297 1.74 22.36 -22.34
CA GLY A 297 2.53 21.52 -23.25
C GLY A 297 3.47 20.53 -22.57
N ALA A 298 3.50 20.47 -21.23
CA ALA A 298 4.16 19.38 -20.52
C ALA A 298 3.58 18.02 -20.96
N GLU A 299 4.43 16.98 -20.98
CA GLU A 299 3.97 15.62 -21.22
C GLU A 299 3.10 15.16 -20.04
N VAL A 300 1.84 14.86 -20.33
CA VAL A 300 0.84 14.50 -19.32
C VAL A 300 0.23 13.16 -19.71
N ASN A 301 0.55 12.11 -18.96
CA ASN A 301 -0.10 10.81 -19.10
C ASN A 301 -1.24 10.66 -18.07
N LYS A 302 -2.45 10.33 -18.51
CA LYS A 302 -3.63 10.24 -17.62
C LYS A 302 -3.71 8.84 -17.00
N LEU A 303 -3.56 8.77 -15.68
CA LEU A 303 -3.65 7.51 -14.93
C LEU A 303 -5.10 7.17 -14.55
N GLY A 304 -5.91 8.19 -14.27
CA GLY A 304 -7.34 8.00 -14.02
C GLY A 304 -7.96 9.19 -13.30
N PHE A 305 -9.23 9.04 -12.92
CA PHE A 305 -10.03 10.10 -12.30
C PHE A 305 -10.44 9.74 -10.87
N LEU A 306 -10.51 10.73 -9.99
CA LEU A 306 -11.03 10.57 -8.62
C LEU A 306 -12.55 10.71 -8.58
N ASN A 307 -13.21 9.80 -7.86
CA ASN A 307 -14.63 10.00 -7.56
C ASN A 307 -14.82 11.09 -6.48
N ASP A 308 -16.07 11.50 -6.26
CA ASP A 308 -16.39 12.59 -5.33
C ASP A 308 -15.96 12.29 -3.89
N GLU A 309 -16.11 11.05 -3.42
CA GLU A 309 -15.70 10.65 -2.07
C GLU A 309 -14.17 10.73 -1.90
N GLU A 310 -13.42 10.20 -2.87
CA GLU A 310 -11.96 10.24 -2.88
C GLU A 310 -11.45 11.67 -2.99
N TRP A 311 -12.01 12.49 -3.87
CA TRP A 311 -11.69 13.91 -3.98
C TRP A 311 -11.97 14.64 -2.66
N ASN A 312 -13.14 14.38 -2.08
CA ASN A 312 -13.53 14.95 -0.80
C ASN A 312 -12.64 14.43 0.34
N ALA A 313 -12.01 13.27 0.27
CA ALA A 313 -11.10 12.84 1.32
C ALA A 313 -9.76 13.61 1.32
N LEU A 314 -9.43 14.29 0.23
CA LEU A 314 -8.11 14.93 0.02
C LEU A 314 -8.12 16.46 0.18
N LEU A 315 -9.30 17.08 0.25
CA LEU A 315 -9.49 18.51 0.48
C LEU A 315 -9.56 18.86 1.98
#